data_AF-A0A1U7PVC6-F1
#
_entry.id   AF-A0A1U7PVC6-F1
#
_cell.length_a   1.000
_cell.length_b   1.000
_cell.length_c   1.000
_cell.angle_alpha   90.00
_cell.angle_beta   90.00
_cell.angle_gamma   90.00
#
_symmetry.space_group_name_H-M   'P 1'
#
loop_
_entity.id
_entity.type
_entity.pdbx_description
1 polymer ?
#
loop_
_entity_poly.entity_id
_entity_poly.type
_entity_poly.pdbx_seq_one_letter_code
_entity_poly.pdbx_strand_id
1 'polypeptide(L)'
;MIPYLAGTYLGSKSVFNIGAGIIYQKDAMWRLDDNNQTINENMLHLSADVFYDAPIGKEGQAISLYGNITHFDFGKDYFRNAGTMNPANGNNNPNILNGAGVAFPMYGTGTTLYAQAGYKFKNNLIGNTTLMPYFALQHSNYEKFNDAVNFWDMGVNWLLSGHTSKFTISYQNRPVYDVAGDKITTKGAVLAQYQVNFN
;
A
#
# COMPACT_ATOMS: atom_id res chain seq x y z
N MET A 1 -18.90 2.27 -17.99
CA MET A 1 -18.00 3.31 -18.53
C MET A 1 -18.05 4.48 -17.56
N ILE A 2 -17.05 4.61 -16.68
CA ILE A 2 -16.89 5.74 -15.75
C ILE A 2 -15.45 6.20 -15.92
N PRO A 3 -15.17 7.51 -16.01
CA PRO A 3 -13.82 7.99 -16.27
C PRO A 3 -12.96 7.68 -15.04
N TYR A 4 -11.88 6.94 -15.23
CA TYR A 4 -10.84 6.82 -14.22
C TYR A 4 -10.24 8.22 -14.04
N LEU A 5 -10.55 8.87 -12.91
CA LEU A 5 -9.90 10.13 -12.54
C LEU A 5 -8.39 9.85 -12.45
N ALA A 6 -7.58 10.61 -13.17
CA ALA A 6 -6.14 10.53 -13.05
C ALA A 6 -5.76 10.84 -11.59
N GLY A 7 -5.31 9.83 -10.85
CA GLY A 7 -4.99 9.97 -9.42
C GLY A 7 -3.82 10.94 -9.14
N THR A 8 -3.05 11.30 -10.16
CA THR A 8 -2.09 12.40 -10.17
C THR A 8 -2.14 13.12 -11.51
N TYR A 9 -1.92 14.42 -11.49
CA TYR A 9 -1.91 15.30 -12.66
C TYR A 9 -0.50 15.54 -13.22
N LEU A 10 0.53 14.91 -12.64
CA LEU A 10 1.93 14.96 -13.11
C LEU A 10 2.43 16.41 -13.29
N GLY A 11 1.98 17.31 -12.42
CA GLY A 11 2.28 18.74 -12.45
C GLY A 11 1.51 19.57 -13.49
N SER A 12 0.51 19.01 -14.19
CA SER A 12 -0.31 19.82 -15.11
C SER A 12 -1.22 20.81 -14.38
N LYS A 13 -1.57 20.52 -13.11
CA LYS A 13 -2.34 21.40 -12.22
C LYS A 13 -1.87 21.20 -10.77
N SER A 14 -2.01 22.26 -9.97
CA SER A 14 -1.88 22.15 -8.51
C SER A 14 -3.21 21.66 -7.94
N VAL A 15 -3.17 20.55 -7.21
CA VAL A 15 -4.33 19.93 -6.59
C VAL A 15 -4.01 19.64 -5.14
N PHE A 16 -4.86 20.10 -4.24
CA PHE A 16 -4.83 19.77 -2.83
C PHE A 16 -6.20 19.23 -2.44
N ASN A 17 -6.24 18.00 -1.97
CA ASN A 17 -7.45 17.33 -1.55
C ASN A 17 -7.28 16.84 -0.11
N ILE A 18 -8.37 16.90 0.64
CA ILE A 18 -8.50 16.27 1.95
C ILE A 18 -9.72 15.36 1.90
N GLY A 19 -9.59 14.19 2.51
CA GLY A 19 -10.61 13.16 2.54
C GLY A 19 -10.85 12.67 3.96
N ALA A 20 -12.09 12.28 4.24
CA ALA A 20 -12.46 11.52 5.42
C ALA A 20 -13.47 10.46 5.02
N GLY A 21 -13.37 9.29 5.61
CA GLY A 21 -14.19 8.13 5.27
C GLY A 21 -14.63 7.39 6.53
N ILE A 22 -15.85 6.87 6.47
CA ILE A 22 -16.39 5.95 7.46
C ILE A 22 -17.08 4.80 6.74
N ILE A 23 -16.79 3.58 7.16
CA ILE A 23 -17.51 2.39 6.74
C ILE A 23 -17.95 1.68 8.01
N TYR A 24 -19.25 1.46 8.15
CA TYR A 24 -19.80 0.67 9.23
C TYR A 24 -20.70 -0.42 8.66
N GLN A 25 -20.45 -1.66 9.07
CA GLN A 25 -21.29 -2.79 8.69
C GLN A 25 -21.48 -3.68 9.91
N LYS A 26 -22.75 -3.87 10.29
CA LYS A 26 -23.13 -4.74 11.40
C LYS A 26 -22.96 -6.21 11.02
N ASP A 27 -22.45 -7.02 11.95
CA ASP A 27 -22.29 -8.48 11.81
C ASP A 27 -21.57 -8.91 10.51
N ALA A 28 -20.57 -8.13 10.10
CA ALA A 28 -19.85 -8.33 8.83
C ALA A 28 -18.73 -9.36 8.94
N MET A 29 -18.16 -9.50 10.13
CA MET A 29 -17.03 -10.37 10.41
C MET A 29 -17.48 -11.51 11.32
N TRP A 30 -16.85 -12.67 11.20
CA TRP A 30 -17.12 -13.81 12.08
C TRP A 30 -15.80 -14.43 12.54
N ARG A 31 -15.78 -14.90 13.79
CA ARG A 31 -14.70 -15.72 14.33
C ARG A 31 -15.27 -16.86 15.16
N LEU A 32 -14.44 -17.86 15.44
CA LEU A 32 -14.76 -18.91 16.39
C LEU A 32 -14.24 -18.51 17.77
N ASP A 33 -14.98 -18.84 18.81
CA ASP A 33 -14.51 -18.79 20.19
C ASP A 33 -13.76 -20.09 20.58
N ASP A 34 -13.27 -20.16 21.82
CA ASP A 34 -12.56 -21.33 22.34
C ASP A 34 -13.44 -22.60 22.39
N ASN A 35 -14.76 -22.45 22.29
CA ASN A 35 -15.76 -23.53 22.25
C ASN A 35 -16.27 -23.83 20.83
N ASN A 36 -15.60 -23.33 19.79
CA ASN A 36 -16.02 -23.47 18.38
C ASN A 36 -17.41 -22.87 18.06
N GLN A 37 -17.88 -21.90 18.84
CA GLN A 37 -19.10 -21.14 18.55
C GLN A 37 -18.78 -19.93 17.68
N THR A 38 -19.63 -19.68 16.69
CA THR A 38 -19.49 -18.52 15.81
C THR A 38 -19.92 -17.24 16.54
N ILE A 39 -18.99 -16.31 16.68
CA ILE A 39 -19.23 -14.96 17.17
C ILE A 39 -19.15 -14.02 15.96
N ASN A 40 -20.20 -13.22 15.77
CA ASN A 40 -20.19 -12.15 14.77
C ASN A 40 -19.66 -10.87 15.41
N GLU A 41 -18.85 -10.13 14.65
CA GLU A 41 -18.27 -8.86 15.05
C GLU A 41 -18.62 -7.79 14.01
N ASN A 42 -18.82 -6.57 14.49
CA ASN A 42 -19.09 -5.43 13.62
C ASN A 42 -17.81 -5.00 12.93
N MET A 43 -17.92 -4.51 11.70
CA MET A 43 -16.81 -3.91 10.97
C MET A 43 -16.97 -2.39 10.99
N LEU A 44 -15.92 -1.70 11.44
CA LEU A 44 -15.85 -0.24 11.44
C LEU A 44 -14.51 0.21 10.88
N HIS A 45 -14.52 1.08 9.88
CA HIS A 45 -13.30 1.70 9.37
C HIS A 45 -13.46 3.21 9.42
N LEU A 46 -12.44 3.88 9.93
CA LEU A 46 -12.37 5.34 10.01
C LEU A 46 -11.08 5.79 9.35
N SER A 47 -11.20 6.63 8.32
CA SER A 47 -10.04 7.10 7.56
C SER A 47 -10.03 8.62 7.43
N ALA A 48 -8.83 9.19 7.41
CA ALA A 48 -8.59 10.55 6.98
C ALA A 48 -7.36 10.57 6.06
N ASP A 49 -7.42 11.32 4.97
CA ASP A 49 -6.35 11.39 3.98
C ASP A 49 -6.14 12.81 3.46
N VAL A 50 -4.93 13.03 2.96
CA VAL A 50 -4.49 14.28 2.35
C VAL A 50 -3.69 13.93 1.10
N PHE A 51 -3.99 14.62 0.02
CA PHE A 51 -3.31 14.49 -1.26
C PHE A 51 -2.88 15.86 -1.77
N TYR A 52 -1.64 15.95 -2.25
CA TYR A 52 -1.08 17.15 -2.84
C TYR A 52 -0.29 16.79 -4.09
N ASP A 53 -0.59 17.42 -5.22
CA ASP A 53 0.19 17.33 -6.46
C ASP A 53 0.38 18.73 -7.03
N ALA A 54 1.61 19.12 -7.36
CA ALA A 54 1.90 20.44 -7.88
C ALA A 54 3.12 20.46 -8.81
N PRO A 55 3.13 21.32 -9.84
CA PRO A 55 4.34 21.65 -10.58
C PRO A 55 5.30 22.43 -9.70
N ILE A 56 6.59 22.07 -9.72
CA ILE A 56 7.62 22.78 -8.95
C ILE A 56 8.66 23.49 -9.84
N GLY A 57 8.57 23.33 -11.15
CA GLY A 57 9.54 23.88 -12.09
C GLY A 57 8.93 24.27 -13.43
N LYS A 58 9.69 25.04 -14.22
CA LYS A 58 9.25 25.51 -15.55
C LYS A 58 9.33 24.43 -16.62
N GLU A 59 10.08 23.36 -16.38
CA GLU A 59 10.32 22.26 -17.33
C GLU A 59 9.43 21.02 -17.10
N GLY A 60 8.28 21.19 -16.44
CA GLY A 60 7.29 20.10 -16.24
C GLY A 60 7.62 19.13 -15.10
N GLN A 61 8.51 19.52 -14.19
CA GLN A 61 8.79 18.83 -12.93
C GLN A 61 7.58 18.93 -12.00
N ALA A 62 7.30 17.86 -11.26
CA ALA A 62 6.15 17.79 -10.36
C ALA A 62 6.50 17.07 -9.06
N ILE A 63 5.81 17.44 -7.98
CA ILE A 63 5.83 16.70 -6.72
C ILE A 63 4.43 16.16 -6.44
N SER A 64 4.35 14.92 -5.99
CA SER A 64 3.12 14.30 -5.53
C SER A 64 3.35 13.75 -4.13
N LEU A 65 2.47 14.11 -3.20
CA LEU A 65 2.48 13.71 -1.81
C LEU A 65 1.10 13.16 -1.46
N TYR A 66 1.06 12.04 -0.76
CA TYR A 66 -0.14 11.44 -0.25
C TYR A 66 0.11 10.95 1.17
N GLY A 67 -0.85 11.16 2.05
CA GLY A 67 -0.84 10.67 3.42
C GLY A 67 -2.23 10.23 3.83
N ASN A 68 -2.32 9.12 4.52
CA ASN A 68 -3.57 8.58 5.05
C ASN A 68 -3.32 7.98 6.43
N ILE A 69 -4.26 8.21 7.34
CA ILE A 69 -4.38 7.47 8.58
C ILE A 69 -5.73 6.78 8.57
N THR A 70 -5.73 5.47 8.76
CA THR A 70 -6.93 4.66 8.81
C THR A 70 -6.90 3.74 10.01
N HIS A 71 -7.95 3.82 10.83
CA HIS A 71 -8.25 2.82 11.82
C HIS A 71 -9.17 1.77 11.20
N PHE A 72 -8.70 0.54 11.14
CA PHE A 72 -9.45 -0.61 10.66
C PHE A 72 -9.90 -1.46 11.85
N ASP A 73 -11.20 -1.65 12.01
CA ASP A 73 -11.78 -2.65 12.90
C ASP A 73 -12.43 -3.76 12.06
N PHE A 74 -11.74 -4.89 11.98
CA PHE A 74 -12.23 -6.13 11.37
C PHE A 74 -12.61 -7.17 12.43
N GLY A 75 -12.66 -6.79 13.71
CA GLY A 75 -12.80 -7.73 14.81
C GLY A 75 -11.49 -8.18 15.45
N LYS A 76 -11.61 -8.87 16.59
CA LYS A 76 -10.52 -9.21 17.50
C LYS A 76 -9.42 -10.01 16.80
N ASP A 77 -8.18 -9.55 16.94
CA ASP A 77 -6.98 -10.25 16.47
C ASP A 77 -6.98 -10.57 14.95
N TYR A 78 -7.83 -9.89 14.16
CA TYR A 78 -7.93 -10.11 12.73
C TYR A 78 -6.70 -9.56 12.00
N PHE A 79 -6.14 -10.36 11.09
CA PHE A 79 -5.15 -9.92 10.12
C PHE A 79 -5.27 -10.75 8.84
N ARG A 80 -4.79 -10.17 7.74
CA ARG A 80 -4.76 -10.82 6.44
C ARG A 80 -3.43 -10.58 5.76
N ASN A 81 -2.77 -11.68 5.39
CA ASN A 81 -1.61 -11.62 4.54
C ASN A 81 -2.01 -11.35 3.09
N ALA A 82 -1.31 -10.43 2.44
CA ALA A 82 -1.42 -10.16 1.02
C ALA A 82 -0.05 -9.81 0.44
N GLY A 83 0.08 -9.95 -0.87
CA GLY A 83 1.30 -9.62 -1.59
C GLY A 83 1.16 -9.96 -3.06
N THR A 84 2.20 -9.62 -3.84
CA THR A 84 2.23 -9.89 -5.28
C THR A 84 2.14 -11.38 -5.56
N MET A 85 1.35 -11.74 -6.56
CA MET A 85 1.24 -13.13 -6.97
C MET A 85 2.58 -13.63 -7.50
N ASN A 86 3.07 -14.69 -6.88
CA ASN A 86 4.40 -15.22 -7.10
C ASN A 86 4.37 -16.75 -6.92
N PRO A 87 5.25 -17.49 -7.62
CA PRO A 87 5.32 -18.94 -7.49
C PRO A 87 6.09 -19.43 -6.26
N ALA A 88 6.55 -18.54 -5.37
CA ALA A 88 7.39 -18.95 -4.25
C ALA A 88 6.55 -19.72 -3.21
N ASN A 89 6.84 -21.00 -3.10
CA ASN A 89 6.23 -21.96 -2.17
C ASN A 89 7.14 -22.29 -0.98
N GLY A 90 8.26 -21.56 -0.84
CA GLY A 90 9.44 -22.01 -0.10
C GLY A 90 9.40 -21.96 1.43
N ASN A 91 8.26 -21.70 2.07
CA ASN A 91 8.19 -21.68 3.53
C ASN A 91 6.91 -22.36 4.05
N ASN A 92 7.07 -23.61 4.51
CA ASN A 92 6.02 -24.41 5.14
C ASN A 92 6.12 -24.42 6.67
N ASN A 93 6.96 -23.56 7.26
CA ASN A 93 7.13 -23.51 8.71
C ASN A 93 5.85 -22.93 9.36
N PRO A 94 5.12 -23.71 10.17
CA PRO A 94 3.89 -23.24 10.82
C PRO A 94 4.14 -22.12 11.83
N ASN A 95 5.39 -21.91 12.27
CA ASN A 95 5.75 -20.86 13.21
C ASN A 95 5.88 -19.47 12.56
N ILE A 96 5.69 -19.32 11.24
CA ILE A 96 5.78 -18.04 10.53
C ILE A 96 4.38 -17.59 10.09
N LEU A 97 3.87 -16.49 10.66
CA LEU A 97 2.51 -15.99 10.40
C LEU A 97 2.30 -15.55 8.94
N ASN A 98 3.34 -15.04 8.28
CA ASN A 98 3.26 -14.61 6.89
C ASN A 98 2.92 -15.77 5.92
N GLY A 99 3.19 -17.02 6.31
CA GLY A 99 3.06 -18.19 5.45
C GLY A 99 4.12 -18.26 4.34
N ALA A 100 3.78 -19.01 3.29
CA ALA A 100 4.61 -19.16 2.09
C ALA A 100 4.54 -17.92 1.18
N GLY A 101 5.52 -17.76 0.30
CA GLY A 101 5.54 -16.71 -0.71
C GLY A 101 6.13 -15.38 -0.24
N VAL A 102 5.67 -14.29 -0.86
CA VAL A 102 6.10 -12.90 -0.59
C VAL A 102 5.04 -12.08 0.14
N ALA A 103 3.99 -12.71 0.65
CA ALA A 103 2.95 -12.01 1.38
C ALA A 103 3.46 -11.49 2.74
N PHE A 104 2.84 -10.41 3.20
CA PHE A 104 3.01 -9.84 4.53
C PHE A 104 1.66 -9.46 5.13
N PRO A 105 1.57 -9.23 6.45
CA PRO A 105 0.33 -8.81 7.12
C PRO A 105 -0.05 -7.40 6.66
N MET A 106 -0.74 -7.32 5.52
CA MET A 106 -1.01 -6.05 4.85
C MET A 106 -2.24 -5.35 5.43
N TYR A 107 -3.16 -6.14 6.00
CA TYR A 107 -4.38 -5.66 6.65
C TYR A 107 -4.53 -6.33 8.02
N GLY A 108 -5.15 -5.63 8.96
CA GLY A 108 -5.50 -6.15 10.26
C GLY A 108 -6.26 -5.13 11.09
N THR A 109 -6.81 -5.59 12.22
CA THR A 109 -7.49 -4.72 13.18
C THR A 109 -6.46 -3.88 13.92
N GLY A 110 -6.64 -2.56 13.83
CA GLY A 110 -5.73 -1.56 14.41
C GLY A 110 -5.56 -0.33 13.52
N THR A 111 -4.53 0.46 13.78
CA THR A 111 -4.31 1.75 13.09
C THR A 111 -3.16 1.66 12.12
N THR A 112 -3.40 2.08 10.87
CA THR A 112 -2.43 2.12 9.79
C THR A 112 -2.21 3.56 9.34
N LEU A 113 -0.95 3.99 9.35
CA LEU A 113 -0.48 5.21 8.71
C LEU A 113 0.16 4.84 7.37
N TYR A 114 -0.29 5.45 6.30
CA TYR A 114 0.29 5.31 4.97
C TYR A 114 0.76 6.68 4.46
N ALA A 115 1.97 6.75 3.93
CA ALA A 115 2.54 7.95 3.35
C ALA A 115 3.26 7.61 2.05
N GLN A 116 3.12 8.44 1.04
CA GLN A 116 3.78 8.29 -0.25
C GLN A 116 4.23 9.65 -0.77
N ALA A 117 5.44 9.68 -1.31
CA ALA A 117 6.00 10.84 -1.98
C ALA A 117 6.60 10.41 -3.33
N GLY A 118 6.34 11.19 -4.36
CA GLY A 118 6.86 11.00 -5.70
C GLY A 118 7.38 12.31 -6.26
N TYR A 119 8.50 12.24 -6.96
CA TYR A 119 9.08 13.39 -7.64
C TYR A 119 9.25 13.06 -9.12
N LYS A 120 8.56 13.81 -9.98
CA LYS A 120 8.68 13.69 -11.42
C LYS A 120 9.75 14.66 -11.91
N PHE A 121 10.73 14.12 -12.64
CA PHE A 121 11.74 14.95 -13.30
C PHE A 121 11.14 15.77 -14.44
N LYS A 122 11.98 16.61 -15.06
CA LYS A 122 11.58 17.40 -16.22
C LYS A 122 11.02 16.53 -17.34
N ASN A 123 10.12 17.10 -18.13
CA ASN A 123 9.66 16.46 -19.35
C ASN A 123 10.86 16.22 -20.28
N ASN A 124 10.77 15.17 -21.10
CA ASN A 124 11.79 14.84 -22.09
C ASN A 124 13.20 14.65 -21.48
N LEU A 125 13.27 14.07 -20.27
CA LEU A 125 14.54 13.76 -19.62
C LEU A 125 15.32 12.69 -20.42
N ILE A 126 14.60 11.71 -20.96
CA ILE A 126 15.16 10.64 -21.80
C ILE A 126 14.34 10.60 -23.10
N GLY A 127 14.84 11.27 -24.14
CA GLY A 127 14.09 11.45 -25.38
C GLY A 127 12.76 12.16 -25.10
N ASN A 128 11.63 11.52 -25.44
CA ASN A 128 10.28 12.05 -25.17
C ASN A 128 9.67 11.55 -23.84
N THR A 129 10.47 10.88 -23.01
CA THR A 129 10.00 10.21 -21.79
C THR A 129 10.60 10.86 -20.54
N THR A 130 10.04 10.54 -19.37
CA THR A 130 10.56 11.05 -18.09
C THR A 130 10.52 9.99 -17.00
N LEU A 131 11.25 10.24 -15.93
CA LEU A 131 11.36 9.37 -14.77
C LEU A 131 10.67 10.03 -13.56
N MET A 132 10.11 9.21 -12.70
CA MET A 132 9.49 9.62 -11.44
C MET A 132 9.88 8.65 -10.32
N PRO A 133 10.99 8.91 -9.60
CA PRO A 133 11.26 8.24 -8.34
C PRO A 133 10.14 8.45 -7.33
N TYR A 134 9.89 7.45 -6.51
CA TYR A 134 8.94 7.50 -5.43
C TYR A 134 9.41 6.70 -4.21
N PHE A 135 8.81 7.04 -3.07
CA PHE A 135 8.93 6.34 -1.81
C PHE A 135 7.53 6.24 -1.18
N ALA A 136 7.19 5.07 -0.66
CA ALA A 136 5.98 4.82 0.10
C ALA A 136 6.32 4.09 1.40
N LEU A 137 5.56 4.38 2.45
CA LEU A 137 5.69 3.81 3.77
C LEU A 137 4.28 3.51 4.31
N GLN A 138 4.13 2.33 4.86
CA GLN A 138 3.00 1.87 5.66
C GLN A 138 3.53 1.48 7.04
N HIS A 139 2.99 2.11 8.07
CA HIS A 139 3.23 1.77 9.47
C HIS A 139 1.91 1.37 10.11
N SER A 140 1.79 0.12 10.52
CA SER A 140 0.56 -0.47 11.03
C SER A 140 0.76 -1.06 12.41
N ASN A 141 0.00 -0.57 13.38
CA ASN A 141 -0.09 -1.15 14.73
C ASN A 141 -1.36 -1.98 14.80
N TYR A 142 -1.21 -3.30 14.74
CA TYR A 142 -2.30 -4.26 14.71
C TYR A 142 -2.38 -5.03 16.02
N GLU A 143 -3.60 -5.38 16.46
CA GLU A 143 -3.84 -6.08 17.73
C GLU A 143 -3.10 -7.42 17.82
N LYS A 144 -3.04 -8.15 16.70
CA LYS A 144 -2.45 -9.49 16.66
C LYS A 144 -0.93 -9.51 16.87
N PHE A 145 -0.25 -8.38 16.65
CA PHE A 145 1.22 -8.32 16.59
C PHE A 145 1.77 -7.51 17.77
N ASN A 146 2.83 -8.01 18.40
CA ASN A 146 3.53 -7.26 19.46
C ASN A 146 4.40 -6.15 18.85
N ASP A 147 4.94 -6.40 17.66
CA ASP A 147 5.73 -5.46 16.89
C ASP A 147 4.93 -4.83 15.74
N ALA A 148 5.13 -3.52 15.53
CA ALA A 148 4.48 -2.79 14.43
C ALA A 148 4.86 -3.33 13.04
N VAL A 149 3.86 -3.48 12.18
CA VAL A 149 4.04 -3.87 10.78
C VAL A 149 4.49 -2.67 9.95
N ASN A 150 5.77 -2.68 9.61
CA ASN A 150 6.41 -1.65 8.80
C ASN A 150 6.71 -2.18 7.40
N PHE A 151 6.02 -1.63 6.41
CA PHE A 151 6.24 -1.89 5.00
C PHE A 151 6.61 -0.59 4.28
N TRP A 152 7.57 -0.63 3.39
CA TRP A 152 8.00 0.48 2.57
C TRP A 152 8.37 -0.03 1.19
N ASP A 153 8.13 0.83 0.20
CA ASP A 153 8.37 0.57 -1.20
C ASP A 153 9.05 1.79 -1.80
N MET A 154 10.21 1.58 -2.41
CA MET A 154 10.93 2.65 -3.09
C MET A 154 11.26 2.22 -4.51
N GLY A 155 11.05 3.10 -5.47
CA GLY A 155 11.19 2.72 -6.86
C GLY A 155 11.22 3.90 -7.80
N VAL A 156 11.30 3.59 -9.09
CA VAL A 156 11.27 4.56 -10.16
C VAL A 156 10.22 4.14 -11.18
N ASN A 157 9.32 5.08 -11.47
CA ASN A 157 8.38 4.97 -12.57
C ASN A 157 9.02 5.61 -13.82
N TRP A 158 9.21 4.84 -14.87
CA TRP A 158 9.52 5.32 -16.21
C TRP A 158 8.22 5.61 -16.96
N LEU A 159 7.93 6.90 -17.11
CA LEU A 159 6.75 7.40 -17.78
C LEU A 159 7.03 7.52 -19.29
N LEU A 160 6.61 6.51 -20.04
CA LEU A 160 6.78 6.45 -21.49
C LEU A 160 5.75 7.34 -22.20
N SER A 161 4.52 7.34 -21.70
CA SER A 161 3.43 8.21 -22.18
C SER A 161 2.50 8.57 -21.03
N GLY A 162 2.98 9.39 -20.08
CA GLY A 162 2.22 9.80 -18.90
C GLY A 162 1.68 8.59 -18.13
N HIS A 163 0.35 8.54 -17.92
CA HIS A 163 -0.34 7.42 -17.26
C HIS A 163 -0.80 6.31 -18.23
N THR A 164 -0.66 6.51 -19.54
CA THR A 164 -1.09 5.53 -20.55
C THR A 164 -0.12 4.36 -20.68
N SER A 165 1.18 4.62 -20.55
CA SER A 165 2.23 3.60 -20.61
C SER A 165 3.32 3.97 -19.61
N LYS A 166 3.51 3.10 -18.61
CA LYS A 166 4.58 3.25 -17.62
C LYS A 166 5.20 1.91 -17.25
N PHE A 167 6.49 1.94 -17.02
CA PHE A 167 7.24 0.82 -16.49
C PHE A 167 7.79 1.20 -15.12
N THR A 168 7.62 0.33 -14.13
CA THR A 168 8.02 0.59 -12.74
C THR A 168 8.97 -0.51 -12.29
N ILE A 169 10.08 -0.11 -11.68
CA ILE A 169 10.92 -1.00 -10.89
C ILE A 169 10.94 -0.48 -9.45
N SER A 170 10.74 -1.37 -8.48
CA SER A 170 10.78 -1.02 -7.08
C SER A 170 11.41 -2.10 -6.21
N TYR A 171 11.88 -1.68 -5.04
CA TYR A 171 12.36 -2.55 -3.98
C TYR A 171 11.49 -2.35 -2.74
N GLN A 172 10.99 -3.45 -2.23
CA GLN A 172 10.06 -3.53 -1.11
C GLN A 172 10.72 -4.27 0.04
N ASN A 173 10.58 -3.76 1.26
CA ASN A 173 10.86 -4.57 2.44
C ASN A 173 9.66 -5.47 2.76
N ARG A 174 9.94 -6.60 3.39
CA ARG A 174 8.93 -7.57 3.78
C ARG A 174 9.20 -8.04 5.19
N PRO A 175 8.52 -7.49 6.20
CA PRO A 175 8.67 -7.95 7.58
C PRO A 175 8.08 -9.35 7.73
N VAL A 176 8.73 -10.20 8.54
CA VAL A 176 8.34 -11.59 8.82
C VAL A 176 8.14 -11.74 10.31
N TYR A 177 6.97 -12.25 10.69
CA TYR A 177 6.54 -12.42 12.08
C TYR A 177 6.40 -13.90 12.46
N ASP A 178 6.64 -14.20 13.72
CA ASP A 178 6.31 -15.50 14.30
C ASP A 178 4.86 -15.57 14.79
N VAL A 179 4.43 -16.75 15.21
CA VAL A 179 3.09 -17.00 15.78
C VAL A 179 2.80 -16.25 17.09
N ALA A 180 3.83 -15.79 17.80
CA ALA A 180 3.67 -14.96 19.00
C ALA A 180 3.40 -13.49 18.64
N GLY A 181 3.60 -13.10 17.38
CA GLY A 181 3.40 -11.74 16.90
C GLY A 181 4.68 -10.89 16.91
N ASP A 182 5.84 -11.51 17.15
CA ASP A 182 7.14 -10.84 17.21
C ASP A 182 7.81 -10.81 15.83
N LYS A 183 8.48 -9.71 15.50
CA LYS A 183 9.20 -9.58 14.24
C LYS A 183 10.53 -10.32 14.32
N ILE A 184 10.64 -11.40 13.55
CA ILE A 184 11.86 -12.22 13.51
C ILE A 184 12.91 -11.60 12.56
N THR A 185 12.47 -11.17 11.38
CA THR A 185 13.37 -10.70 10.32
C THR A 185 12.64 -9.84 9.29
N THR A 186 13.42 -9.20 8.42
CA THR A 186 12.90 -8.45 7.26
C THR A 186 13.59 -8.96 6.00
N LYS A 187 12.81 -9.37 5.01
CA LYS A 187 13.28 -9.81 3.69
C LYS A 187 13.12 -8.68 2.66
N GLY A 188 13.81 -8.79 1.52
CA GLY A 188 13.66 -7.89 0.39
C GLY A 188 12.88 -8.53 -0.75
N ALA A 189 12.21 -7.72 -1.57
CA ALA A 189 11.62 -8.12 -2.84
C ALA A 189 11.86 -7.03 -3.89
N VAL A 190 12.18 -7.44 -5.12
CA VAL A 190 12.24 -6.54 -6.27
C VAL A 190 10.99 -6.78 -7.10
N LEU A 191 10.29 -5.71 -7.46
CA LEU A 191 9.09 -5.74 -8.27
C LEU A 191 9.34 -4.98 -9.57
N ALA A 192 8.98 -5.60 -10.69
CA ALA A 192 8.94 -4.96 -12.00
C ALA A 192 7.51 -5.04 -12.53
N GLN A 193 6.94 -3.91 -12.92
CA GLN A 193 5.57 -3.82 -13.42
C GLN A 193 5.54 -2.99 -14.69
N TYR A 194 4.80 -3.47 -15.68
CA TYR A 194 4.44 -2.68 -16.85
C TYR A 194 2.94 -2.45 -16.86
N GLN A 195 2.53 -1.19 -16.96
CA GLN A 195 1.12 -0.80 -17.04
C GLN A 195 0.86 -0.15 -18.40
N VAL A 196 -0.13 -0.68 -19.11
CA VAL A 196 -0.69 -0.14 -20.34
C VAL A 196 -2.16 0.16 -20.11
N ASN A 197 -2.60 1.32 -20.57
CA ASN A 197 -4.01 1.68 -20.65
C ASN A 197 -4.40 1.87 -22.11
N PHE A 198 -5.43 1.14 -22.55
CA PHE A 198 -6.03 1.30 -23.87
C PHE A 198 -7.19 2.27 -23.74
N ASN A 199 -7.00 3.50 -24.21
CA ASN A 199 -8.07 4.50 -24.33
C ASN A 199 -8.85 4.30 -25.64
#